data_AF-A0A1A8QJY0-F1
#
_entry.id   AF-A0A1A8QJY0-F1
#
_cell.length_a   1.000
_cell.length_b   1.000
_cell.length_c   1.000
_cell.angle_alpha   90.00
_cell.angle_beta   90.00
_cell.angle_gamma   90.00
#
_symmetry.space_group_name_H-M   'P 1'
#
loop_
_entity.id
_entity.type
_entity.pdbx_description
1 polymer ?
#
loop_
_entity_poly.entity_id
_entity_poly.type
_entity_poly.pdbx_seq_one_letter_code
_entity_poly.pdbx_strand_id
1 'polypeptide(L)' 'MEDGKPVWAPHPTDGFQLGKIIDIGADTLTIEPLNQKGKTFLAPISQVFPA' A
#
# COMPACT_ATOMS: atom_id res chain seq x y z
N MET A 1 5.66 13.05 13.94
CA MET A 1 4.55 12.94 12.98
C MET A 1 4.31 11.45 12.82
N GLU A 2 3.09 10.98 12.98
CA GLU A 2 2.80 9.54 12.88
C GLU A 2 3.09 9.12 11.43
N ASP A 3 4.30 8.59 11.20
CA ASP A 3 4.70 8.00 9.93
C ASP A 3 3.60 7.03 9.52
N GLY A 4 2.81 7.43 8.51
CA GLY A 4 1.55 6.81 8.15
C GLY A 4 1.59 5.29 8.35
N LYS A 5 0.68 4.81 9.20
CA LYS A 5 0.65 3.40 9.64
C LYS A 5 0.79 2.50 8.42
N PRO A 6 1.60 1.42 8.52
CA PRO A 6 1.72 0.48 7.42
C PRO A 6 0.34 -0.10 7.11
N VAL A 7 0.10 -0.36 5.83
CA VAL A 7 -1.14 -0.95 5.33
C VAL A 7 -0.82 -2.23 4.57
N TRP A 8 -1.72 -3.19 4.66
CA TRP A 8 -1.73 -4.37 3.81
C TRP A 8 -2.28 -3.98 2.44
N ALA A 9 -1.49 -4.20 1.40
CA ALA A 9 -1.84 -3.95 0.01
C ALA A 9 -1.69 -5.24 -0.82
N PRO A 10 -2.47 -5.42 -1.89
CA PRO A 10 -2.51 -6.67 -2.64
C PRO A 10 -1.14 -7.02 -3.27
N HIS A 11 -0.76 -8.30 -3.21
CA HIS A 11 0.45 -8.84 -3.83
C HIS A 11 0.11 -10.13 -4.60
N PRO A 12 0.56 -10.29 -5.86
CA PRO A 12 0.15 -11.41 -6.72
C PRO A 12 0.59 -12.79 -6.21
N THR A 13 1.68 -12.90 -5.45
CA THR A 13 2.19 -14.19 -4.93
C THR A 13 1.86 -14.42 -3.46
N ASP A 14 1.78 -13.36 -2.66
CA ASP A 14 1.62 -13.44 -1.19
C ASP A 14 0.19 -13.13 -0.73
N GLY A 15 -0.70 -12.75 -1.66
CA GLY A 15 -2.03 -12.23 -1.35
C GLY A 15 -1.96 -10.77 -0.92
N PHE A 16 -1.25 -10.48 0.18
CA PHE A 16 -1.03 -9.12 0.69
C PHE A 16 0.42 -8.90 1.13
N GLN A 17 0.88 -7.65 1.04
CA GLN A 17 2.18 -7.19 1.52
C GLN A 17 2.02 -5.87 2.28
N LEU A 18 2.94 -5.59 3.21
CA LEU A 18 2.98 -4.32 3.91
C LEU A 18 3.56 -3.21 3.03
N GLY A 19 2.88 -2.07 3.00
CA GLY A 19 3.34 -0.86 2.34
C GLY A 19 2.89 0.40 3.05
N LYS A 20 3.37 1.54 2.57
CA LYS A 20 3.01 2.87 3.03
C LYS A 20 2.20 3.56 1.94
N ILE A 21 1.08 4.18 2.30
CA ILE A 21 0.33 5.02 1.38
C ILE A 21 1.14 6.30 1.19
N ILE A 22 1.57 6.54 -0.05
CA ILE A 22 2.32 7.76 -0.41
C ILE A 22 1.45 8.76 -1.18
N ASP A 23 0.35 8.30 -1.78
CA ASP A 23 -0.60 9.14 -2.50
C ASP A 23 -2.01 8.49 -2.48
N ILE A 24 -3.05 9.33 -2.50
CA ILE A 24 -4.45 8.92 -2.40
C ILE A 24 -5.18 9.45 -3.64
N GLY A 25 -5.58 8.55 -4.53
CA GLY A 25 -6.44 8.85 -5.66
C GLY A 25 -7.93 8.73 -5.32
N ALA A 26 -8.79 8.88 -6.34
CA ALA A 26 -10.24 8.81 -6.17
C ALA A 26 -10.73 7.42 -5.73
N ASP A 27 -10.22 6.35 -6.38
CA ASP A 27 -10.61 4.95 -6.12
C ASP A 27 -9.41 4.04 -5.78
N THR A 28 -8.20 4.57 -5.92
CA THR A 28 -6.94 3.84 -5.77
C THR A 28 -5.98 4.57 -4.85
N LEU A 29 -5.12 3.80 -4.18
CA LEU A 29 -4.05 4.26 -3.31
C LEU A 29 -2.72 3.92 -3.96
N THR A 30 -1.80 4.87 -3.98
CA THR A 30 -0.42 4.60 -4.36
C THR A 30 0.33 4.10 -3.13
N ILE A 31 0.73 2.84 -3.18
CA ILE A 31 1.42 2.16 -2.10
C ILE A 31 2.89 1.98 -2.48
N GLU A 32 3.77 2.35 -1.55
CA GLU A 32 5.18 1.97 -1.56
C GLU A 32 5.37 0.75 -0.65
N PRO A 33 5.73 -0.45 -1.18
CA PRO A 33 6.01 -1.61 -0.35
C PRO A 33 7.22 -1.36 0.55
N LEU A 34 7.10 -1.75 1.82
CA LEU A 34 8.22 -1.62 2.77
C LEU A 34 9.40 -2.52 2.39
N ASN A 35 9.13 -3.63 1.72
CA ASN A 35 10.15 -4.59 1.27
C ASN A 35 10.80 -4.21 -0.09
N GLN A 36 10.24 -3.23 -0.83
CA GLN A 36 10.74 -2.79 -2.13
C GLN A 36 10.73 -1.26 -2.22
N LYS A 37 11.59 -0.63 -1.41
CA LYS A 37 11.75 0.83 -1.40
C LYS A 37 12.01 1.40 -2.79
N GLY A 38 11.34 2.49 -3.15
CA GLY A 38 11.47 3.14 -4.46
C GLY A 38 10.62 2.52 -5.56
N LYS A 39 9.89 1.43 -5.29
CA LYS A 39 8.85 0.91 -6.19
C LYS A 39 7.49 1.31 -5.64
N THR A 40 6.63 1.81 -6.50
CA THR A 40 5.27 2.18 -6.13
C THR A 40 4.29 1.46 -7.03
N PHE A 41 3.11 1.17 -6.51
CA PHE A 41 2.04 0.56 -7.29
C PHE A 41 0.69 1.09 -6.83
N LEU A 42 -0.30 1.00 -7.71
CA LEU A 42 -1.67 1.39 -7.42
C LEU A 42 -2.46 0.18 -6.92
N ALA A 43 -3.15 0.36 -5.81
CA ALA A 43 -4.05 -0.64 -5.25
C ALA A 43 -5.43 -0.01 -5.01
N PRO A 44 -6.54 -0.69 -5.35
CA PRO A 44 -7.87 -0.17 -5.05
C PRO A 44 -8.10 -0.09 -3.55
N ILE A 45 -8.79 0.96 -3.09
CA ILE A 45 -9.05 1.21 -1.66
C ILE A 45 -9.72 -0.01 -1.00
N SER A 46 -10.63 -0.67 -1.70
CA SER A 46 -11.34 -1.87 -1.23
C SER A 46 -10.45 -3.09 -0.97
N GLN A 47 -9.20 -3.08 -1.45
CA GLN A 47 -8.22 -4.15 -1.23
C GLN A 47 -7.05 -3.71 -0.35
N VAL A 48 -7.13 -2.52 0.25
CA VAL A 48 -6.11 -2.03 1.19
C VAL A 48 -6.68 -2.07 2.61
N PHE A 49 -5.95 -2.69 3.52
CA PHE A 49 -6.38 -2.88 4.91
C PHE A 49 -5.37 -2.28 5.89
N PRO A 50 -5.82 -1.72 7.03
CA PRO A 50 -4.91 -1.29 8.09
C PRO A 50 -4.15 -2.49 8.67
N ALA A 51 -2.84 -2.33 8.93
CA ALA A 51 -2.01 -3.35 9.58
C ALA A 51 -1.98 -3.20 11.11
#